data_AF-A0A5V0QGG5-F1
#
_entry.id   AF-A0A5V0QGG5-F1
#
_cell.length_a   1.000
_cell.length_b   1.000
_cell.length_c   1.000
_cell.angle_alpha   90.00
_cell.angle_beta   90.00
_cell.angle_gamma   90.00
#
_symmetry.space_group_name_H-M   'P 1'
#
loop_
_entity.id
_entity.type
_entity.pdbx_description
1 polymer ?
#
loop_
_entity_poly.entity_id
_entity_poly.type
_entity_poly.pdbx_seq_one_letter_code
_entity_poly.pdbx_strand_id
1 'polypeptide(L)' 'MTAKNISLDRYKQRFFGDFLELPGLTEIAVNRPGELYTKINGVWEQHAVPL' A
#
# COMPACT_ATOMS: atom_id res chain seq x y z
N MET A 1 15.83 21.27 -1.57
CA MET A 1 15.68 20.22 -2.60
C MET A 1 15.61 18.89 -1.89
N THR A 2 14.43 18.30 -1.77
CA THR A 2 14.28 16.93 -1.27
C THR A 2 14.91 16.00 -2.28
N ALA A 3 15.95 15.26 -1.90
CA ALA A 3 16.52 14.24 -2.76
C ALA A 3 15.43 13.20 -3.04
N LYS A 4 14.96 13.13 -4.29
CA LYS A 4 13.97 12.14 -4.72
C LYS A 4 14.65 10.78 -4.76
N ASN A 5 14.36 9.93 -3.78
CA ASN A 5 14.86 8.56 -3.78
C ASN A 5 14.06 7.75 -4.81
N ILE A 6 14.57 7.72 -6.04
CA ILE A 6 13.92 7.08 -7.19
C ILE A 6 13.61 5.61 -6.91
N SER A 7 14.52 4.91 -6.24
CA SER A 7 14.32 3.50 -5.88
C SER A 7 13.14 3.33 -4.92
N LEU A 8 13.07 4.14 -3.86
CA LEU A 8 11.98 4.08 -2.89
C LEU A 8 10.64 4.42 -3.55
N ASP A 9 10.58 5.47 -4.36
CA ASP A 9 9.35 5.83 -5.08
C ASP A 9 8.91 4.71 -6.02
N ARG A 10 9.86 4.06 -6.73
CA ARG A 10 9.56 2.93 -7.61
C ARG A 10 8.97 1.76 -6.83
N TYR A 11 9.56 1.38 -5.69
CA TYR A 11 9.05 0.26 -4.89
C TYR A 11 7.71 0.58 -4.23
N LYS A 12 7.54 1.80 -3.70
CA LYS A 12 6.27 2.27 -3.16
C LYS A 12 5.15 2.16 -4.19
N GLN A 13 5.37 2.67 -5.40
CA GLN A 13 4.38 2.62 -6.47
C GLN A 13 4.13 1.19 -6.96
N ARG A 14 5.19 0.38 -7.12
CA ARG A 14 5.06 -1.02 -7.55
C ARG A 14 4.20 -1.85 -6.61
N PHE A 15 4.35 -1.67 -5.30
CA PHE A 15 3.70 -2.55 -4.31
C PHE A 15 2.38 -1.99 -3.79
N PHE A 16 2.27 -0.67 -3.65
CA PHE A 16 1.15 -0.04 -2.96
C PHE A 16 0.40 0.99 -3.80
N GLY A 17 0.86 1.30 -5.03
CA GLY A 17 0.30 2.37 -5.86
C GLY A 17 -1.22 2.28 -6.02
N ASP A 18 -1.74 1.09 -6.32
CA ASP A 18 -3.18 0.84 -6.50
C ASP A 18 -4.02 1.12 -5.24
N PHE A 19 -3.40 1.12 -4.06
CA PHE A 19 -4.08 1.36 -2.78
C PHE A 19 -3.91 2.80 -2.28
N LEU A 20 -2.76 3.44 -2.55
CA LEU A 20 -2.40 4.72 -1.92
C LEU A 20 -3.37 5.88 -2.22
N GLU A 21 -4.12 5.79 -3.32
CA GLU A 21 -5.09 6.82 -3.73
C GLU A 21 -6.54 6.49 -3.31
N LEU A 22 -6.77 5.39 -2.59
CA LEU A 22 -8.11 4.99 -2.16
C LEU A 22 -8.70 5.99 -1.14
N PRO A 23 -9.85 6.62 -1.44
CA PRO A 23 -10.46 7.58 -0.51
C PRO A 23 -10.82 6.93 0.82
N GLY A 24 -10.44 7.60 1.92
CA GLY A 24 -10.70 7.11 3.27
C GLY A 24 -9.76 6.00 3.75
N LEU A 25 -8.74 5.63 2.96
CA LEU A 25 -7.66 4.76 3.39
C LEU A 25 -6.88 5.43 4.53
N THR A 26 -6.71 4.70 5.63
CA THR A 26 -5.88 5.13 6.77
C THR A 26 -4.70 4.23 7.02
N GLU A 27 -4.78 2.95 6.63
CA GLU A 27 -3.73 1.97 6.90
C GLU A 27 -3.59 0.97 5.75
N ILE A 28 -2.34 0.57 5.46
CA ILE A 28 -2.01 -0.63 4.69
C ILE A 28 -1.13 -1.51 5.60
N ALA A 29 -1.48 -2.79 5.76
CA ALA A 29 -0.69 -3.76 6.50
C ALA A 29 -0.35 -4.98 5.64
N VAL A 30 0.89 -5.43 5.71
CA VAL A 30 1.38 -6.67 5.07
C VAL A 30 1.88 -7.57 6.17
N ASN A 31 1.19 -8.70 6.39
CA ASN A 31 1.47 -9.60 7.51
C ASN A 31 2.17 -10.89 7.06
N ARG A 32 1.90 -11.35 5.84
CA ARG A 32 2.45 -12.57 5.23
C ARG A 32 2.63 -12.36 3.72
N PRO A 33 3.48 -13.16 3.06
CA PRO A 33 3.53 -13.19 1.59
C PRO A 33 2.15 -13.45 1.01
N GLY A 34 1.77 -12.72 -0.03
CA GLY A 34 0.44 -12.86 -0.64
C GLY A 34 -0.68 -12.06 0.02
N GLU A 35 -0.48 -11.53 1.24
CA GLU A 35 -1.55 -10.92 2.05
C GLU A 35 -1.32 -9.43 2.28
N LEU A 36 -2.25 -8.60 1.79
CA LEU A 36 -2.31 -7.17 2.08
C LEU A 36 -3.67 -6.83 2.68
N TYR A 37 -3.67 -5.97 3.68
CA TYR A 37 -4.88 -5.48 4.33
C TYR A 37 -4.96 -3.97 4.19
N THR A 38 -6.14 -3.45 3.84
CA THR A 38 -6.42 -2.01 3.85
C THR A 38 -7.44 -1.69 4.94
N LYS A 39 -7.22 -0.59 5.66
CA LYS A 39 -8.25 -0.02 6.53
C LYS A 39 -8.85 1.21 5.85
N ILE A 40 -10.10 1.11 5.41
CA ILE A 40 -10.81 2.16 4.68
C ILE A 40 -12.04 2.55 5.49
N ASN A 41 -12.16 3.83 5.85
CA ASN A 41 -13.27 4.36 6.67
C ASN A 41 -13.52 3.54 7.95
N GLY A 42 -12.45 3.04 8.57
CA GLY A 42 -12.50 2.24 9.79
C GLY A 42 -12.72 0.74 9.60
N VAL A 43 -12.99 0.27 8.39
CA VAL A 43 -13.25 -1.14 8.06
C VAL A 43 -11.99 -1.79 7.47
N TRP A 44 -11.69 -3.01 7.90
CA TRP A 44 -10.58 -3.80 7.37
C TRP A 44 -11.03 -4.69 6.22
N GLU A 45 -10.26 -4.65 5.13
CA GLU A 45 -10.45 -5.49 3.93
C GLU A 45 -9.14 -6.19 3.60
N GLN A 46 -9.21 -7.45 3.14
CA GLN A 46 -8.07 -8.26 2.75
C GLN A 46 -7.99 -8.40 1.23
N HIS A 47 -6.78 -8.28 0.70
CA HIS A 47 -6.44 -8.41 -0.71
C HIS A 47 -5.40 -9.52 -0.89
N ALA A 48 -5.65 -10.41 -1.85
CA ALA A 48 -4.65 -11.36 -2.32
C ALA A 48 -3.82 -10.70 -3.43
N VAL A 49 -2.53 -10.50 -3.18
CA VAL A 49 -1.63 -9.75 -4.07
C VAL A 49 -0.29 -10.47 -4.21
N PRO A 50 0.34 -10.53 -5.40
CA PRO A 50 1.63 -11.18 -5.58
C PRO A 50 2.78 -10.26 -5.11
N LEU A 51 2.80 -9.96 -3.80
CA LEU A 51 3.82 -9.19 -3.10
C LEU A 51 4.95 -10.09 -2.57
#